data_AF-A0A7G1KFA5-F1
#
_entry.id   AF-A0A7G1KFA5-F1
#
_cell.length_a   1.000
_cell.length_b   1.000
_cell.length_c   1.000
_cell.angle_alpha   90.00
_cell.angle_beta   90.00
_cell.angle_gamma   90.00
#
_symmetry.space_group_name_H-M   'P 1'
#
loop_
_entity.id
_entity.type
_entity.pdbx_description
1 polymer ?
#
loop_
_entity_poly.entity_id
_entity_poly.type
_entity_poly.pdbx_seq_one_letter_code
_entity_poly.pdbx_strand_id
1 'polypeptide(L)' 'MIAVHDNADDRRAVKVRFAPGTDLAEARVRCPQWNPLWDRVRHEFWSDVSPTTQPSIAPDRHVR' A
#
# COMPACT_ATOMS: atom_id res chain seq x y z
N MET A 1 -1.66 -3.18 17.14
CA MET A 1 -0.86 -4.41 17.07
C MET A 1 -0.93 -4.90 15.64
N ILE A 2 0.07 -4.59 14.79
CA ILE A 2 0.06 -5.08 13.41
C ILE A 2 0.60 -6.51 13.43
N ALA A 3 -0.29 -7.48 13.22
CA ALA A 3 0.09 -8.87 13.06
C ALA A 3 0.75 -9.04 11.68
N VAL A 4 2.08 -9.04 11.67
CA VAL A 4 2.86 -9.42 10.49
C VAL A 4 2.67 -10.93 10.30
N HIS A 5 1.92 -11.31 9.28
CA HIS A 5 1.75 -12.72 8.92
C HIS A 5 3.08 -13.25 8.39
N ASP A 6 3.73 -14.11 9.18
CA ASP A 6 4.91 -14.87 8.79
C ASP A 6 4.46 -15.97 7.83
N ASN A 7 4.50 -15.69 6.52
CA ASN A 7 4.25 -16.70 5.51
C ASN A 7 5.50 -17.57 5.37
N ALA A 8 5.41 -18.77 5.95
CA ALA A 8 6.39 -19.84 5.93
C ALA A 8 6.66 -20.42 4.51
N ASP A 9 7.11 -19.58 3.57
CA ASP A 9 7.75 -19.99 2.32
C ASP A 9 9.26 -19.65 2.36
N ASP A 10 9.90 -20.04 3.46
CA ASP A 10 11.29 -19.70 3.83
C ASP A 10 12.30 -20.65 3.17
N ARG A 11 12.15 -20.96 1.88
CA ARG A 11 13.13 -21.80 1.15
C ARG A 11 13.98 -21.06 0.13
N ARG A 12 13.64 -19.80 -0.19
CA ARG A 12 14.49 -18.89 -0.99
C ARG A 12 14.32 -17.40 -0.64
N ALA A 13 13.80 -17.10 0.55
CA ALA A 13 13.62 -15.70 0.96
C ALA A 13 15.00 -15.04 1.14
N VAL A 14 15.39 -14.22 0.17
CA VAL A 14 16.61 -13.39 0.28
C VAL A 14 16.39 -12.46 1.47
N LYS A 15 17.06 -12.76 2.59
CA LYS A 15 17.04 -11.90 3.78
C LYS A 15 17.82 -10.63 3.45
N VAL A 16 17.10 -9.55 3.13
CA VAL A 16 17.68 -8.23 2.94
C VAL A 16 17.77 -7.54 4.30
N ARG A 17 18.96 -7.06 4.64
CA ARG A 17 19.23 -6.34 5.89
C ARG A 17 19.52 -4.88 5.59
N PHE A 18 18.78 -3.98 6.23
CA PHE A 18 19.00 -2.54 6.15
C PHE A 18 19.75 -2.05 7.38
N ALA A 19 20.56 -1.01 7.21
CA ALA A 19 21.19 -0.36 8.34
C ALA A 19 20.14 0.48 9.09
N PRO A 20 20.30 0.72 10.40
CA PRO A 20 19.49 1.69 11.10
C PRO A 20 19.55 3.05 10.41
N GLY A 21 18.39 3.66 10.16
CA GLY A 21 18.30 4.96 9.46
C GLY A 21 18.39 4.87 7.93
N THR A 22 18.40 3.67 7.33
CA THR A 22 18.27 3.55 5.88
C THR A 22 16.95 4.18 5.41
N ASP A 23 17.06 5.02 4.40
CA ASP A 23 15.92 5.69 3.79
C ASP A 23 15.00 4.68 3.09
N LEU A 24 13.68 4.90 3.17
CA LEU A 24 12.70 3.99 2.58
C LEU A 24 12.74 4.01 1.04
N ALA A 25 13.07 5.14 0.42
CA ALA A 25 13.25 5.19 -1.02
C ALA A 25 14.51 4.42 -1.43
N GLU A 26 15.57 4.50 -0.63
CA GLU A 26 16.76 3.68 -0.83
C GLU A 26 16.45 2.17 -0.69
N ALA A 27 15.67 1.79 0.33
CA ALA A 27 15.23 0.40 0.51
C ALA A 27 14.42 -0.11 -0.69
N ARG A 28 13.57 0.74 -1.27
CA ARG A 28 12.79 0.40 -2.49
C ARG A 28 13.69 0.15 -3.70
N VAL A 29 14.74 0.96 -3.90
CA VAL A 29 15.70 0.77 -5.00
C VAL A 29 16.44 -0.56 -4.87
N ARG A 30 16.81 -0.94 -3.64
CA ARG A 30 17.54 -2.19 -3.35
C ARG A 30 16.67 -3.44 -3.46
N CYS A 31 15.34 -3.30 -3.43
CA CYS A 31 14.39 -4.42 -3.44
C CYS A 31 13.24 -4.21 -4.43
N PRO A 32 13.53 -4.19 -5.75
CA PRO A 32 12.50 -3.99 -6.76
C PRO A 32 11.42 -5.09 -6.73
N GLN A 33 11.75 -6.30 -6.24
CA GLN A 33 10.80 -7.39 -6.06
C GLN A 33 9.67 -7.08 -5.05
N TRP A 34 9.84 -6.07 -4.19
CA TRP A 34 8.82 -5.63 -3.25
C TRP A 34 7.94 -4.49 -3.78
N ASN A 35 8.18 -4.02 -5.02
CA ASN A 35 7.35 -2.96 -5.62
C ASN A 35 5.84 -3.25 -5.58
N PRO A 36 5.35 -4.46 -5.88
CA PRO A 36 3.92 -4.76 -5.81
C PRO A 36 3.34 -4.56 -4.40
N LEU A 37 4.11 -4.88 -3.37
CA LEU A 37 3.70 -4.70 -1.97
C LEU A 37 3.67 -3.21 -1.60
N TRP A 38 4.68 -2.44 -2.02
CA TRP A 38 4.70 -0.99 -1.83
C TRP A 38 3.52 -0.29 -2.51
N ASP A 39 3.20 -0.70 -3.72
CA ASP A 39 2.10 -0.10 -4.49
C ASP A 39 0.74 -0.44 -3.85
N ARG A 40 0.59 -1.65 -3.29
CA ARG A 40 -0.61 -2.02 -2.51
C ARG A 40 -0.75 -1.20 -1.22
N VAL A 41 0.29 -1.08 -0.41
CA VAL A 41 0.27 -0.27 0.82
C VAL A 41 -0.06 1.18 0.50
N ARG A 42 0.53 1.73 -0.57
CA ARG A 42 0.22 3.08 -1.03
C ARG A 42 -1.24 3.20 -1.44
N HIS A 43 -1.76 2.27 -2.24
CA HIS A 43 -3.15 2.28 -2.69
C HIS A 43 -4.12 2.23 -1.51
N GLU A 44 -3.93 1.30 -0.58
CA GLU A 44 -4.78 1.15 0.62
C GLU A 44 -4.71 2.39 1.52
N PHE A 45 -3.52 2.95 1.74
CA PHE A 45 -3.38 4.18 2.51
C PHE A 45 -4.13 5.35 1.88
N TRP A 46 -3.97 5.55 0.56
CA TRP A 46 -4.64 6.67 -0.12
C TRP A 46 -6.12 6.44 -0.35
N SER A 47 -6.61 5.19 -0.45
CA SER A 47 -8.05 4.93 -0.50
C SER A 47 -8.75 5.37 0.79
N ASP A 48 -8.10 5.16 1.93
CA ASP A 48 -8.63 5.54 3.24
C ASP A 48 -8.55 7.05 3.49
N VAL A 49 -7.50 7.71 2.96
CA VAL A 49 -7.25 9.14 3.15
C VAL A 49 -7.95 9.99 2.10
N SER A 50 -8.24 9.44 0.91
CA SER A 50 -9.02 10.16 -0.09
C SER A 50 -10.43 10.36 0.47
N PRO A 51 -10.93 11.61 0.58
CA PRO A 51 -12.33 11.81 0.83
C PRO A 51 -13.04 11.11 -0.33
N THR A 52 -13.80 10.07 0.00
CA THR A 52 -14.74 9.51 -0.94
C THR A 52 -15.67 10.67 -1.27
N THR A 53 -15.38 11.37 -2.36
CA THR A 53 -16.33 12.25 -3.02
C THR A 53 -17.36 11.29 -3.57
N GLN A 54 -18.26 10.85 -2.69
CA GLN A 54 -19.49 10.23 -3.08
C GLN A 54 -20.13 11.26 -4.01
N PRO A 55 -20.34 10.94 -5.31
CA PRO A 55 -21.26 11.74 -6.08
C PRO A 55 -22.59 11.63 -5.33
N SER A 56 -22.93 12.70 -4.61
CA SER A 56 -24.27 12.89 -4.08
C SER A 56 -25.18 12.76 -5.29
N ILE A 57 -25.86 11.62 -5.40
CA ILE A 57 -26.91 11.41 -6.38
C ILE A 57 -27.97 12.46 -6.01
N ALA A 58 -27.86 13.64 -6.62
CA ALA A 58 -28.89 14.65 -6.56
C ALA A 58 -30.12 14.01 -7.19
N PRO A 59 -31.28 13.97 -6.50
CA PRO A 59 -32.47 13.39 -7.09
C PRO A 59 -32.83 14.17 -8.35
N ASP A 60 -32.99 13.40 -9.42
CA ASP A 60 -33.43 13.80 -10.74
C ASP A 60 -34.59 14.79 -10.64
N ARG A 61 -34.33 16.06 -10.99
CA ARG A 61 -35.36 17.09 -11.02
C ARG A 61 -36.11 16.92 -12.33
N HIS A 62 -37.07 16.00 -12.35
CA HIS A 62 -38.12 15.96 -13.36
C HIS A 62 -38.84 17.33 -13.41
N VAL A 63 -38.48 18.13 -14.40
CA VAL A 63 -39.28 19.27 -14.86
C VAL A 63 -40.34 18.70 -15.81
N ARG A 64 -41.60 18.86 -15.39
CA ARG A 64 -42.79 18.72 -16.23
C ARG A 64 -42.87 19.86 -17.23
#